data_AF-A0A1I4QX03-F1
#
_entry.id   AF-A0A1I4QX03-F1
#
_cell.length_a   1.000
_cell.length_b   1.000
_cell.length_c   1.000
_cell.angle_alpha   90.00
_cell.angle_beta   90.00
_cell.angle_gamma   90.00
#
_symmetry.space_group_name_H-M   'P 1'
#
loop_
_entity.id
_entity.type
_entity.pdbx_description
1 polymer ?
#
loop_
_entity_poly.entity_id
_entity_poly.type
_entity_poly.pdbx_seq_one_letter_code
_entity_poly.pdbx_strand_id
1 'polypeptide(L)'
;MTIEDTIKQAVEEAIQPLAQRIDRLEKGDSNLPVLLTKQELKEVLGIGNTKASELLNRPDFPVIREFGNPKVPRDQLLKWIDEHTEWVEENEIEFDPWDNVS
;
A
#
# COMPACT_ATOMS: atom_id res chain seq x y z
N MET A 1 12.45 4.48 -45.39
CA MET A 1 12.56 3.91 -44.04
C MET A 1 13.82 3.09 -44.01
N THR A 2 14.78 3.45 -43.16
CA THR A 2 16.06 2.73 -43.06
C THR A 2 15.96 1.60 -42.04
N ILE A 3 16.88 0.64 -42.10
CA ILE A 3 16.96 -0.44 -41.11
C ILE A 3 17.13 0.14 -39.69
N GLU A 4 17.87 1.24 -39.55
CA GLU A 4 18.02 1.95 -38.27
C GLU A 4 16.69 2.50 -37.75
N ASP A 5 15.86 3.06 -38.64
CA ASP A 5 14.53 3.55 -38.28
C ASP A 5 13.61 2.41 -37.84
N THR A 6 13.68 1.26 -38.54
CA THR A 6 12.91 0.07 -38.18
C THR A 6 13.33 -0.50 -36.83
N ILE A 7 14.64 -0.50 -36.52
CA ILE A 7 15.15 -0.95 -35.22
C ILE A 7 14.71 0.02 -34.10
N LYS A 8 14.83 1.34 -34.31
CA LYS A 8 14.38 2.33 -33.32
C LYS A 8 12.89 2.21 -33.04
N GLN A 9 12.09 2.08 -34.09
CA GLN A 9 10.64 1.97 -33.95
C GLN A 9 10.24 0.69 -33.20
N ALA A 10 10.84 -0.46 -33.53
CA ALA A 10 10.55 -1.71 -32.82
C ALA A 10 10.93 -1.64 -31.33
N VAL A 11 12.03 -0.94 -31.00
CA VAL A 11 12.45 -0.72 -29.61
C VAL A 11 11.49 0.21 -28.87
N GLU A 12 11.07 1.32 -29.49
CA GLU A 12 10.09 2.24 -28.88
C GLU A 12 8.74 1.56 -28.64
N GLU A 13 8.23 0.81 -29.63
CA GLU A 13 6.96 0.09 -29.51
C GLU A 13 6.96 -0.94 -28.37
N ALA A 14 8.12 -1.55 -28.08
CA ALA A 14 8.27 -2.48 -26.96
C ALA A 14 8.45 -1.77 -25.61
N ILE A 15 9.23 -0.68 -25.55
CA ILE A 15 9.58 0.00 -24.30
C ILE A 15 8.42 0.86 -23.76
N GLN A 16 7.69 1.55 -24.63
CA GLN A 16 6.61 2.45 -24.20
C GLN A 16 5.53 1.79 -23.32
N PRO A 17 4.95 0.62 -23.68
CA PRO A 17 3.97 -0.03 -22.82
C PRO A 17 4.56 -0.52 -21.49
N LEU A 18 5.85 -0.88 -21.47
CA LEU A 18 6.54 -1.28 -20.24
C LEU A 18 6.77 -0.08 -19.32
N ALA A 19 7.21 1.06 -19.86
CA ALA A 19 7.40 2.30 -19.10
C ALA A 19 6.07 2.77 -18.49
N GLN A 20 4.98 2.74 -19.26
CA GLN A 20 3.64 3.06 -18.74
C GLN A 20 3.20 2.09 -17.63
N ARG A 21 3.55 0.81 -17.75
CA ARG A 21 3.21 -0.19 -16.74
C ARG A 21 4.02 -0.01 -15.46
N ILE A 22 5.31 0.34 -15.57
CA ILE A 22 6.14 0.71 -14.42
C ILE A 22 5.59 1.96 -13.73
N ASP A 23 5.27 3.02 -14.47
CA ASP A 23 4.67 4.26 -13.93
C ASP A 23 3.34 4.00 -13.21
N ARG A 24 2.50 3.10 -13.76
CA ARG A 24 1.26 2.66 -13.10
C ARG A 24 1.52 1.85 -11.84
N LEU A 25 2.57 1.04 -11.80
CA LEU A 25 2.94 0.30 -10.58
C LEU A 25 3.50 1.24 -9.51
N GLU A 26 4.24 2.28 -9.91
CA GLU A 26 4.72 3.32 -8.98
C GLU A 26 3.59 4.21 -8.43
N LYS A 27 2.57 4.50 -9.26
CA LYS A 27 1.45 5.38 -8.91
C LYS A 27 0.22 4.64 -8.35
N GLY A 28 0.10 3.35 -8.64
CA GLY A 28 -1.12 2.58 -8.45
C GLY A 28 -1.38 2.21 -7.00
N ASP A 29 -0.40 1.63 -6.28
CA ASP A 29 -0.73 0.93 -5.02
C ASP A 29 0.37 0.94 -3.94
N SER A 30 1.55 1.56 -4.16
CA SER A 30 2.72 1.25 -3.32
C SER A 30 3.63 2.40 -2.88
N ASN A 31 3.17 3.65 -2.90
CA ASN A 31 3.97 4.79 -2.38
C ASN A 31 3.39 5.44 -1.12
N LEU A 32 2.67 4.67 -0.28
CA LEU A 32 2.42 5.15 1.09
C LEU A 32 3.77 5.32 1.80
N PRO A 33 4.04 6.49 2.40
CA PRO A 33 5.20 6.67 3.24
C PRO A 33 5.25 5.58 4.32
N VAL A 34 6.45 5.09 4.62
CA VAL A 34 6.65 4.09 5.69
C VAL A 34 6.06 4.57 7.02
N LEU A 35 6.11 5.88 7.27
CA LEU A 35 5.50 6.55 8.41
C LEU A 35 4.55 7.65 7.94
N LEU A 36 3.25 7.39 8.08
CA LEU A 36 2.21 8.34 7.74
C LEU A 36 2.11 9.42 8.81
N THR A 37 2.01 10.67 8.36
CA THR A 37 1.48 11.80 9.14
C THR A 37 -0.02 11.64 9.35
N LYS A 38 -0.57 12.43 10.28
CA LYS A 38 -2.03 12.57 10.42
C LYS A 38 -2.72 13.00 9.12
N GLN A 39 -2.07 13.83 8.31
CA GLN A 39 -2.65 14.31 7.05
C GLN A 39 -2.73 13.18 6.01
N GLU A 40 -1.65 12.43 5.83
CA GLU A 40 -1.63 11.26 4.94
C GLU A 40 -2.61 10.18 5.43
N LEU A 41 -2.70 9.94 6.75
CA LEU A 41 -3.69 9.02 7.30
C LEU A 41 -5.14 9.41 6.93
N LYS A 42 -5.47 10.71 6.98
CA LYS A 42 -6.80 11.20 6.59
C LYS A 42 -7.08 10.98 5.12
N GLU A 43 -6.08 11.20 4.27
CA GLU A 43 -6.19 11.02 2.83
C GLU A 43 -6.36 9.53 2.48
N VAL A 44 -5.55 8.67 3.09
CA VAL A 44 -5.60 7.21 2.89
C VAL A 44 -6.93 6.62 3.36
N LEU A 45 -7.41 7.01 4.54
CA LEU A 45 -8.65 6.46 5.10
C LEU A 45 -9.91 7.23 4.66
N GLY A 46 -9.78 8.35 3.95
CA GLY A 46 -10.91 9.20 3.55
C GLY A 46 -11.66 9.83 4.73
N ILE A 47 -10.98 10.13 5.84
CA ILE A 47 -11.62 10.60 7.10
C ILE A 47 -11.34 12.06 7.44
N GLY A 48 -12.27 12.65 8.20
CA GLY A 48 -12.13 14.00 8.75
C GLY A 48 -11.10 14.10 9.89
N ASN A 49 -10.69 15.33 10.21
CA ASN A 49 -9.69 15.62 11.24
C ASN A 49 -10.08 15.09 12.64
N THR A 50 -11.36 15.19 13.01
CA THR A 50 -11.87 14.69 14.30
C THR A 50 -11.72 13.19 14.42
N LYS A 51 -12.19 12.44 13.40
CA LYS A 51 -12.07 10.97 13.38
C LYS A 51 -10.61 10.51 13.38
N ALA A 52 -9.74 11.21 12.67
CA ALA A 52 -8.30 10.94 12.72
C ALA A 52 -7.71 11.18 14.11
N SER A 53 -8.11 12.24 14.83
CA SER A 53 -7.70 12.45 16.22
C SER A 53 -8.20 11.34 17.15
N GLU A 54 -9.45 10.92 16.98
CA GLU A 54 -10.04 9.84 17.77
C GLU A 54 -9.26 8.54 17.57
N LEU A 55 -8.99 8.15 16.32
CA LEU A 55 -8.18 6.97 15.99
C LEU A 55 -6.78 7.06 16.58
N LEU A 56 -6.08 8.19 16.40
CA LEU A 56 -4.72 8.35 16.94
C LEU A 56 -4.68 8.24 18.48
N ASN A 57 -5.77 8.56 19.18
CA ASN A 57 -5.86 8.46 20.64
C ASN A 57 -6.37 7.11 21.15
N ARG A 58 -6.76 6.20 20.26
CA ARG A 58 -7.15 4.84 20.66
C ARG A 58 -5.93 4.09 21.21
N PRO A 59 -6.11 3.30 22.29
CA PRO A 59 -5.02 2.54 22.89
C PRO A 59 -4.51 1.40 22.00
N ASP A 60 -5.36 0.86 21.14
CA ASP A 60 -5.08 -0.26 20.24
C ASP A 60 -4.58 0.18 18.85
N PHE A 61 -4.60 1.49 18.56
CA PHE A 61 -4.24 2.00 17.24
C PHE A 61 -2.72 2.17 17.10
N PRO A 62 -2.10 1.76 15.97
CA PRO A 62 -0.65 1.74 15.82
C PRO A 62 -0.07 3.15 15.57
N VAL A 63 0.34 3.83 16.63
CA VAL A 63 0.90 5.19 16.57
C VAL A 63 2.20 5.32 17.35
N ILE A 64 3.19 5.97 16.74
CA ILE A 64 4.47 6.35 17.35
C ILE A 64 4.44 7.84 17.69
N ARG A 65 4.82 8.18 18.92
CA ARG A 65 4.87 9.57 19.42
C ARG A 65 6.28 10.09 19.73
N GLU A 66 7.30 9.25 19.62
CA GLU A 66 8.70 9.57 19.94
C GLU A 66 9.33 10.66 19.04
N PHE A 67 8.70 10.99 17.90
CA PHE A 67 9.22 11.97 16.93
C PHE A 67 8.60 13.37 17.07
N GLY A 68 7.97 13.67 18.21
CA GLY A 68 7.33 14.96 18.51
C GLY A 68 5.95 15.15 17.87
N ASN A 69 5.71 14.58 16.68
CA ASN A 69 4.39 14.51 16.04
C ASN A 69 3.92 13.05 15.92
N PRO A 70 2.61 12.75 16.07
CA PRO A 70 2.09 11.41 15.87
C PRO A 70 2.36 10.89 14.45
N LYS A 71 2.95 9.70 14.38
CA LYS A 71 3.23 8.98 13.13
C LYS A 71 2.60 7.59 13.17
N VAL A 72 2.08 7.14 12.04
CA VAL A 72 1.45 5.82 11.91
C VAL A 72 2.31 4.97 10.98
N PRO A 73 2.91 3.87 11.45
CA PRO A 73 3.63 2.93 10.59
C PRO A 73 2.67 2.27 9.61
N ARG A 74 2.99 2.33 8.32
CA ARG A 74 2.16 1.78 7.23
C ARG A 74 1.79 0.32 7.48
N ASP A 75 2.78 -0.52 7.76
CA ASP A 75 2.56 -1.97 7.84
C ASP A 75 1.71 -2.34 9.06
N GLN A 76 1.85 -1.59 10.16
CA GLN A 76 1.00 -1.79 11.34
C GLN A 76 -0.42 -1.29 11.11
N LEU A 77 -0.60 -0.19 10.35
CA LEU A 77 -1.94 0.26 9.95
C LEU A 77 -2.66 -0.79 9.13
N LEU A 78 -1.98 -1.42 8.15
CA LEU A 78 -2.55 -2.50 7.35
C LEU A 78 -2.95 -3.68 8.23
N LYS A 79 -2.05 -4.15 9.11
CA LYS A 79 -2.38 -5.23 10.07
C LYS A 79 -3.57 -4.89 10.95
N TRP A 80 -3.62 -3.66 11.46
CA TRP A 80 -4.74 -3.20 12.30
C TRP A 80 -6.05 -3.18 11.50
N ILE A 81 -6.02 -2.81 10.22
CA ILE A 81 -7.21 -2.88 9.35
C ILE A 81 -7.67 -4.33 9.21
N ASP A 82 -6.76 -5.25 8.91
CA ASP A 82 -7.07 -6.67 8.77
C ASP A 82 -7.73 -7.23 10.04
N GLU A 83 -7.15 -6.95 11.21
CA GLU A 83 -7.68 -7.33 12.54
C GLU A 83 -9.04 -6.71 12.88
N HIS A 84 -9.41 -5.60 12.23
CA HIS A 84 -10.65 -4.86 12.47
C HIS A 84 -11.65 -4.98 11.31
N THR A 85 -11.44 -5.94 10.41
CA THR A 85 -12.38 -6.30 9.35
C THR A 85 -12.85 -7.74 9.55
N GLU A 86 -14.17 -7.92 9.71
CA GLU A 86 -14.82 -9.23 9.92
C GLU A 86 -14.55 -10.24 8.78
N TRP A 87 -14.10 -9.76 7.61
CA TRP A 87 -13.82 -10.59 6.45
C TRP A 87 -12.68 -11.61 6.67
N VAL A 88 -11.68 -11.27 7.49
CA VAL A 88 -10.53 -12.15 7.79
C VAL A 88 -10.93 -13.28 8.74
N GLU A 89 -11.79 -13.00 9.72
CA GLU A 89 -12.25 -14.01 10.71
C GLU A 89 -13.10 -15.12 10.07
N GLU A 90 -13.85 -14.82 9.01
CA GLU A 90 -14.73 -15.78 8.33
C GLU A 90 -14.08 -16.51 7.15
N ASN A 91 -12.95 -16.04 6.61
CA ASN A 91 -12.38 -16.53 5.33
C ASN A 91 -10.86 -16.78 5.33
N GLU A 92 -10.20 -16.78 6.50
CA GLU A 92 -8.82 -17.29 6.58
C GLU A 92 -8.78 -18.76 6.15
N ILE A 93 -8.32 -19.01 4.93
CA ILE A 93 -7.82 -20.32 4.55
C ILE A 93 -6.51 -20.46 5.33
N GLU A 94 -6.54 -21.24 6.42
CA GLU A 94 -5.36 -21.66 7.13
C GLU A 94 -4.43 -22.37 6.12
N PHE A 95 -3.46 -21.64 5.60
CA PHE A 95 -2.47 -22.19 4.68
C PHE A 95 -1.51 -23.05 5.51
N ASP A 96 -1.82 -24.34 5.65
CA ASP A 96 -0.87 -25.31 6.19
C ASP A 96 0.14 -25.68 5.07
N PRO A 97 1.42 -25.31 5.20
CA PRO A 97 2.43 -25.64 4.20
C PRO A 97 2.67 -27.16 4.04
N TRP A 98 2.16 -27.98 4.96
CA TRP A 98 2.36 -29.43 5.01
C TRP A 98 1.17 -30.24 4.51
N ASP A 99 0.05 -29.61 4.13
CA ASP A 99 -1.21 -30.28 3.78
C ASP A 99 -1.14 -31.11 2.48
N ASN A 100 -0.03 -31.02 1.73
CA ASN A 100 0.19 -31.77 0.49
C ASN A 100 1.28 -32.86 0.62
N VAL A 101 1.60 -33.28 1.85
CA VAL A 101 2.56 -34.34 2.14
C VAL A 101 1.85 -35.50 2.84
N SER A 102 1.11 -36.31 2.10
CA SER A 102 0.62 -37.64 2.50
C SER A 102 0.39 -38.53 1.29
#